data_AF-A0A2G2BGR6-F1
#
_entry.id   AF-A0A2G2BGR6-F1
#
_cell.length_a   1.000
_cell.length_b   1.000
_cell.length_c   1.000
_cell.angle_alpha   90.00
_cell.angle_beta   90.00
_cell.angle_gamma   90.00
#
_symmetry.space_group_name_H-M   'P 1'
#
loop_
_entity.id
_entity.type
_entity.pdbx_description
1 polymer ?
#
loop_
_entity_poly.entity_id
_entity_poly.type
_entity_poly.pdbx_seq_one_letter_code
_entity_poly.pdbx_strand_id
1 'polypeptide(L)'
;MKGTLVALDHINGRAAAALMVEGRLQDLLLSAPDGSAPTPGAIYRAIADRPLKGQGGMMLRLPDGATAFLRQGKGLRPGQALLVQVTGYAEGGKAVPVTHKVLFKSRYAIVTPDAPGLNISRSIRDEDERDRLLEIAHIGMDGSDFGMILRSSCDGADADDIEEDIADMRGVATEVMAGAEGNAPEKLMDGPDAHHLGWRDWDAPDVVASNEGSFEDHGVLDALVELETTHVSLSGGASIYVEPTRALVAVDVNTGGDTSPAAGLKANLACARELPRQLRLRGLGGQITLDLAPMAKKDRKLFESILRNAFRADTIDTSLVGWTPLGHYELQRKRERLPVREGLPK
;
A
#
# COMPACT_ATOMS: atom_id res chain seq x y z
N MET A 1 -20.80 1.66 -15.98
CA MET A 1 -21.16 2.78 -15.10
C MET A 1 -20.15 3.89 -15.35
N LYS A 2 -20.58 5.15 -15.55
CA LYS A 2 -19.65 6.31 -15.60
C LYS A 2 -19.44 6.80 -14.17
N GLY A 3 -18.25 7.30 -13.84
CA GLY A 3 -17.91 7.74 -12.49
C GLY A 3 -17.09 6.72 -11.69
N THR A 4 -16.85 7.07 -10.43
CA THR A 4 -16.04 6.33 -9.46
C THR A 4 -16.95 5.68 -8.41
N LEU A 5 -16.76 4.39 -8.18
CA LEU A 5 -17.51 3.61 -7.21
C LEU A 5 -16.54 2.88 -6.28
N VAL A 6 -16.83 2.92 -4.98
CA VAL A 6 -16.23 2.02 -4.00
C VAL A 6 -17.27 0.97 -3.61
N ALA A 7 -16.97 -0.30 -3.89
CA ALA A 7 -17.77 -1.43 -3.44
C ALA A 7 -17.08 -2.09 -2.24
N LEU A 8 -17.84 -2.38 -1.19
CA LEU A 8 -17.41 -3.05 0.03
C LEU A 8 -18.21 -4.35 0.16
N ASP A 9 -17.50 -5.48 0.19
CA ASP A 9 -18.11 -6.80 0.30
C ASP A 9 -17.13 -7.78 0.97
N HIS A 10 -17.41 -9.09 0.89
CA HIS A 10 -16.54 -10.13 1.41
C HIS A 10 -16.17 -11.13 0.31
N ILE A 11 -14.91 -11.58 0.34
CA ILE A 11 -14.44 -12.71 -0.47
C ILE A 11 -14.05 -13.82 0.49
N ASN A 12 -14.72 -14.97 0.42
CA ASN A 12 -14.48 -16.11 1.30
C ASN A 12 -14.51 -15.74 2.80
N GLY A 13 -15.47 -14.89 3.21
CA GLY A 13 -15.62 -14.42 4.58
C GLY A 13 -14.62 -13.35 5.02
N ARG A 14 -13.70 -12.91 4.13
CA ARG A 14 -12.73 -11.85 4.41
C ARG A 14 -13.24 -10.54 3.85
N ALA A 15 -13.19 -9.47 4.64
CA ALA A 15 -13.52 -8.14 4.14
C ALA A 15 -12.67 -7.79 2.91
N ALA A 16 -13.34 -7.28 1.89
CA ALA A 16 -12.75 -6.89 0.62
C ALA A 16 -13.35 -5.55 0.17
N ALA A 17 -12.52 -4.70 -0.41
CA ALA A 17 -12.95 -3.45 -1.01
C ALA A 17 -12.46 -3.39 -2.45
N ALA A 18 -13.29 -2.87 -3.35
CA ALA A 18 -12.98 -2.71 -4.76
C ALA A 18 -13.24 -1.26 -5.20
N LEU A 19 -12.27 -0.67 -5.90
CA LEU A 19 -12.40 0.64 -6.53
C LEU A 19 -12.67 0.45 -8.01
N MET A 20 -13.84 0.87 -8.47
CA MET A 20 -14.26 0.88 -9.86
C MET A 20 -14.19 2.30 -10.41
N VAL A 21 -13.53 2.50 -11.55
CA VAL A 21 -13.46 3.79 -12.24
C VAL A 21 -13.87 3.59 -13.68
N GLU A 22 -14.91 4.30 -14.13
CA GLU A 22 -15.47 4.18 -15.48
C GLU A 22 -15.80 2.71 -15.85
N GLY A 23 -16.33 1.96 -14.89
CA GLY A 23 -16.71 0.56 -15.05
C GLY A 23 -15.52 -0.42 -15.11
N ARG A 24 -14.31 0.03 -14.81
CA ARG A 24 -13.11 -0.80 -14.77
C ARG A 24 -12.56 -0.91 -13.36
N LEU A 25 -12.22 -2.14 -12.94
CA LEU A 25 -11.58 -2.37 -11.65
C LEU A 25 -10.21 -1.70 -11.61
N GLN A 26 -10.05 -0.71 -10.74
CA GLN A 26 -8.86 0.12 -10.63
C GLN A 26 -7.99 -0.27 -9.44
N ASP A 27 -8.62 -0.72 -8.36
CA ASP A 27 -7.92 -1.21 -7.18
C ASP A 27 -8.73 -2.27 -6.43
N LEU A 28 -8.04 -3.15 -5.70
CA LEU A 28 -8.63 -4.21 -4.89
C LEU A 28 -7.82 -4.36 -3.59
N LEU A 29 -8.54 -4.38 -2.48
CA LEU A 29 -8.03 -4.63 -1.14
C LEU A 29 -8.71 -5.86 -0.58
N LEU A 30 -7.93 -6.73 0.05
CA LEU A 30 -8.42 -7.96 0.66
C LEU A 30 -7.75 -8.15 2.02
N SER A 31 -8.56 -8.20 3.07
CA SER A 31 -8.09 -8.43 4.44
C SER A 31 -7.40 -9.77 4.56
N ALA A 32 -6.43 -9.88 5.45
CA ALA A 32 -5.80 -11.17 5.73
C ALA A 32 -6.80 -12.14 6.39
N PRO A 33 -6.66 -13.47 6.19
CA PRO A 33 -7.46 -14.44 6.93
C PRO A 33 -7.20 -14.35 8.44
N ASP A 34 -8.19 -14.72 9.26
CA ASP A 34 -8.01 -14.77 10.71
C ASP A 34 -6.84 -15.68 11.11
N GLY A 35 -6.09 -15.25 12.13
CA GLY A 35 -4.92 -15.98 12.62
C GLY A 35 -3.70 -15.95 11.69
N SER A 36 -3.71 -15.12 10.64
CA SER A 36 -2.55 -14.91 9.78
C SER A 36 -1.42 -14.14 10.46
N ALA A 37 -0.31 -13.93 9.73
CA ALA A 37 0.71 -12.98 10.13
C ALA A 37 0.12 -11.58 10.39
N PRO A 38 0.74 -10.77 11.27
CA PRO A 38 0.32 -9.41 11.56
C PRO A 38 0.05 -8.55 10.33
N THR A 39 -1.08 -7.85 10.34
CA THR A 39 -1.50 -6.94 9.27
C THR A 39 -0.63 -5.67 9.26
N PRO A 40 -0.20 -5.16 8.09
CA PRO A 40 0.44 -3.85 7.98
C PRO A 40 -0.37 -2.76 8.67
N GLY A 41 0.32 -1.89 9.41
CA GLY A 41 -0.31 -0.86 10.24
C GLY A 41 -0.54 -1.27 11.69
N ALA A 42 -0.60 -2.58 12.01
CA ALA A 42 -0.71 -3.06 13.39
C ALA A 42 0.47 -2.60 14.24
N ILE A 43 0.21 -2.27 15.50
CA ILE A 43 1.20 -1.74 16.45
C ILE A 43 1.35 -2.71 17.62
N TYR A 44 2.61 -2.98 17.97
CA TYR A 44 2.98 -3.86 19.05
C TYR A 44 3.98 -3.17 19.98
N ARG A 45 3.87 -3.47 21.27
CA ARG A 45 5.05 -3.42 22.15
C ARG A 45 5.85 -4.68 21.87
N ALA A 46 7.00 -4.53 21.23
CA ALA A 46 7.90 -5.63 20.93
C ALA A 46 9.07 -5.65 21.91
N ILE A 47 9.70 -6.81 22.08
CA ILE A 47 10.88 -6.95 22.93
C ILE A 47 12.10 -7.26 22.07
N ALA A 48 13.14 -6.42 22.16
CA ALA A 48 14.41 -6.68 21.50
C ALA A 48 14.99 -8.01 21.96
N ASP A 49 15.35 -8.87 21.01
CA ASP A 49 15.91 -10.19 21.29
C ASP A 49 17.41 -10.20 21.00
N ARG A 50 17.78 -10.19 19.73
CA ARG A 50 19.18 -10.29 19.32
C ARG A 50 19.48 -9.48 18.06
N PRO A 51 20.67 -8.88 17.96
CA PRO A 51 21.10 -8.23 16.74
C PRO A 51 21.35 -9.27 15.62
N LEU A 52 21.04 -8.89 14.39
CA LEU A 52 21.39 -9.67 13.20
C LEU A 52 22.81 -9.31 12.75
N LYS A 53 23.72 -10.29 12.82
CA LYS A 53 25.11 -10.12 12.38
C LYS A 53 25.15 -9.84 10.86
N GLY A 54 25.97 -8.87 10.44
CA GLY A 54 26.27 -8.57 9.03
C GLY A 54 25.23 -7.72 8.27
N GLN A 55 23.94 -7.81 8.59
CA GLN A 55 22.89 -7.10 7.85
C GLN A 55 22.46 -5.75 8.45
N GLY A 56 22.85 -5.48 9.71
CA GLY A 56 22.31 -4.36 10.47
C GLY A 56 20.83 -4.60 10.82
N GLY A 57 20.49 -4.53 12.10
CA GLY A 57 19.11 -4.72 12.55
C GLY A 57 18.98 -5.53 13.82
N MET A 58 17.76 -5.59 14.33
CA MET A 58 17.37 -6.25 15.57
C MET A 58 16.21 -7.18 15.31
N MET A 59 16.34 -8.43 15.75
CA MET A 59 15.21 -9.36 15.86
C MET A 59 14.41 -8.99 17.11
N LEU A 60 13.09 -8.99 16.97
CA LEU A 60 12.16 -8.65 18.03
C LEU A 60 11.20 -9.81 18.27
N ARG A 61 10.77 -9.96 19.52
CA ARG A 61 9.68 -10.86 19.91
C ARG A 61 8.36 -10.09 19.90
N LEU A 62 7.36 -10.70 19.29
CA LEU A 62 5.96 -10.30 19.32
C LEU A 62 5.17 -11.30 20.19
N PRO A 63 3.87 -11.06 20.47
CA PRO A 63 3.00 -12.02 21.13
C PRO A 63 2.98 -13.38 20.40
N ASP A 64 2.53 -14.42 21.12
CA ASP A 64 2.30 -15.77 20.58
C ASP A 64 3.52 -16.42 19.91
N GLY A 65 4.73 -15.98 20.28
CA GLY A 65 5.98 -16.50 19.74
C GLY A 65 6.34 -16.00 18.34
N ALA A 66 5.55 -15.07 17.78
CA ALA A 66 5.87 -14.43 16.52
C ALA A 66 7.16 -13.59 16.61
N THR A 67 7.85 -13.42 15.48
CA THR A 67 9.10 -12.65 15.41
C THR A 67 9.00 -11.53 14.40
N ALA A 68 9.64 -10.41 14.71
CA ALA A 68 9.73 -9.24 13.86
C ALA A 68 11.19 -8.88 13.57
N PHE A 69 11.42 -8.21 12.43
CA PHE A 69 12.71 -7.70 12.02
C PHE A 69 12.67 -6.18 11.89
N LEU A 70 13.53 -5.51 12.66
CA LEU A 70 13.77 -4.07 12.58
C LEU A 70 15.12 -3.80 11.92
N ARG A 71 15.11 -3.19 10.72
CA ARG A 71 16.33 -2.94 9.92
C ARG A 71 17.31 -1.98 10.62
N GLN A 72 16.84 -0.98 11.36
CA GLN A 72 17.66 0.06 12.00
C GLN A 72 17.78 -0.12 13.52
N GLY A 73 18.14 -1.33 13.97
CA GLY A 73 18.21 -1.66 15.40
C GLY A 73 19.50 -1.28 16.13
N LYS A 74 20.33 -0.38 15.58
CA LYS A 74 21.63 -0.03 16.20
C LYS A 74 21.38 0.69 17.53
N GLY A 75 22.04 0.23 18.60
CA GLY A 75 21.94 0.84 19.94
C GLY A 75 20.85 0.21 20.83
N LEU A 76 20.01 -0.67 20.29
CA LEU A 76 19.03 -1.41 21.09
C LEU A 76 19.72 -2.52 21.89
N ARG A 77 19.25 -2.72 23.13
CA ARG A 77 19.74 -3.77 24.03
C ARG A 77 18.76 -4.95 24.05
N PRO A 78 19.25 -6.22 24.11
CA PRO A 78 18.38 -7.36 24.39
C PRO A 78 17.52 -7.12 25.64
N GLY A 79 16.24 -7.48 25.56
CA GLY A 79 15.24 -7.26 26.61
C GLY A 79 14.58 -5.88 26.61
N GLN A 80 15.09 -4.91 25.83
CA GLN A 80 14.49 -3.58 25.72
C GLN A 80 13.12 -3.65 25.03
N ALA A 81 12.10 -3.09 25.66
CA ALA A 81 10.80 -2.88 25.04
C ALA A 81 10.82 -1.65 24.13
N LEU A 82 10.09 -1.74 23.02
CA LEU A 82 9.87 -0.62 22.10
C LEU A 82 8.59 -0.82 21.31
N LEU A 83 7.94 0.29 20.95
CA LEU A 83 6.83 0.26 20.02
C LEU A 83 7.34 0.02 18.60
N VAL A 84 6.63 -0.84 17.89
CA VAL A 84 6.88 -1.09 16.48
C VAL A 84 5.58 -1.21 15.71
N GLN A 85 5.61 -0.70 14.49
CA GLN A 85 4.51 -0.80 13.54
C GLN A 85 4.88 -1.75 12.40
N VAL A 86 3.95 -2.63 12.04
CA VAL A 86 4.11 -3.57 10.92
C VAL A 86 4.11 -2.80 9.60
N THR A 87 5.12 -3.04 8.77
CA THR A 87 5.32 -2.32 7.50
C THR A 87 4.97 -3.15 6.25
N GLY A 88 4.67 -4.43 6.43
CA GLY A 88 4.39 -5.34 5.32
C GLY A 88 4.19 -6.77 5.80
N TYR A 89 3.70 -7.61 4.90
CA TYR A 89 3.53 -9.04 5.17
C TYR A 89 4.86 -9.78 5.11
N ALA A 90 5.04 -10.75 6.01
CA ALA A 90 6.13 -11.71 5.94
C ALA A 90 5.67 -12.99 5.24
N GLU A 91 6.59 -13.59 4.46
CA GLU A 91 6.41 -14.95 3.96
C GLU A 91 6.56 -15.95 5.12
N GLY A 92 5.92 -17.11 5.01
CA GLY A 92 5.96 -18.16 6.04
C GLY A 92 7.38 -18.47 6.54
N GLY A 93 7.56 -18.45 7.87
CA GLY A 93 8.84 -18.69 8.54
C GLY A 93 9.81 -17.51 8.56
N LYS A 94 9.50 -16.38 7.90
CA LYS A 94 10.28 -15.14 8.01
C LYS A 94 9.72 -14.23 9.09
N ALA A 95 10.58 -13.38 9.64
CA ALA A 95 10.18 -12.37 10.60
C ALA A 95 9.41 -11.22 9.92
N VAL A 96 8.40 -10.71 10.61
CA VAL A 96 7.55 -9.60 10.17
C VAL A 96 8.36 -8.31 10.07
N PRO A 97 8.39 -7.62 8.91
CA PRO A 97 9.13 -6.37 8.78
C PRO A 97 8.43 -5.24 9.54
N VAL A 98 9.16 -4.57 10.43
CA VAL A 98 8.62 -3.49 11.26
C VAL A 98 9.48 -2.22 11.25
N THR A 99 8.87 -1.11 11.67
CA THR A 99 9.52 0.17 11.95
C THR A 99 9.25 0.58 13.39
N HIS A 100 10.18 1.31 14.02
CA HIS A 100 9.95 1.95 15.33
C HIS A 100 9.31 3.33 15.20
N LYS A 101 9.28 3.90 13.98
CA LYS A 101 8.59 5.16 13.69
C LYS A 101 7.11 4.87 13.49
N VAL A 102 6.35 4.97 14.57
CA VAL A 102 4.91 4.70 14.57
C VAL A 102 4.15 5.88 13.98
N LEU A 103 3.17 5.59 13.13
CA LEU A 103 2.27 6.58 12.54
C LEU A 103 0.83 6.13 12.71
N PHE A 104 -0.06 7.07 13.05
CA PHE A 104 -1.50 6.84 13.11
C PHE A 104 -2.14 7.54 11.93
N LYS A 105 -2.89 6.82 11.11
CA LYS A 105 -3.42 7.33 9.84
C LYS A 105 -4.93 7.09 9.79
N SER A 106 -5.67 8.18 9.72
CA SER A 106 -7.10 8.21 9.40
C SER A 106 -7.31 8.82 8.02
N ARG A 107 -8.56 9.12 7.65
CA ARG A 107 -8.92 9.68 6.35
C ARG A 107 -8.36 11.11 6.20
N TYR A 108 -8.48 11.94 7.23
CA TYR A 108 -8.09 13.34 7.19
C TYR A 108 -6.72 13.60 7.82
N ALA A 109 -6.34 12.87 8.87
CA ALA A 109 -5.13 13.14 9.63
C ALA A 109 -4.08 12.00 9.58
N ILE A 110 -2.82 12.39 9.74
CA ILE A 110 -1.71 11.50 10.10
C ILE A 110 -1.05 12.07 11.35
N VAL A 111 -1.18 11.40 12.49
CA VAL A 111 -0.50 11.79 13.73
C VAL A 111 0.92 11.21 13.72
N THR A 112 1.89 12.05 14.06
CA THR A 112 3.33 11.77 14.03
C THR A 112 3.95 11.99 15.43
N PRO A 113 3.91 10.99 16.33
CA PRO A 113 4.40 11.14 17.71
C PRO A 113 5.86 11.57 17.81
N ASP A 114 6.73 11.02 16.96
CA ASP A 114 8.18 11.27 17.00
C ASP A 114 8.63 12.50 16.18
N ALA A 115 7.69 13.23 15.56
CA ALA A 115 8.00 14.37 14.69
C ALA A 115 6.99 15.49 14.95
N PRO A 116 7.32 16.48 15.80
CA PRO A 116 6.40 17.54 16.17
C PRO A 116 6.15 18.51 15.02
N GLY A 117 5.04 19.24 15.11
CA GLY A 117 4.62 20.27 14.15
C GLY A 117 3.37 19.87 13.36
N LEU A 118 2.54 20.88 13.05
CA LEU A 118 1.31 20.73 12.28
C LEU A 118 1.58 21.09 10.82
N ASN A 119 1.26 20.17 9.91
CA ASN A 119 1.56 20.32 8.50
C ASN A 119 0.31 20.01 7.66
N ILE A 120 0.24 20.60 6.46
CA ILE A 120 -0.84 20.36 5.50
C ILE A 120 -0.26 19.80 4.21
N SER A 121 -0.92 18.81 3.63
CA SER A 121 -0.56 18.19 2.36
C SER A 121 -0.15 19.22 1.30
N ARG A 122 0.97 18.98 0.63
CA ARG A 122 1.52 19.87 -0.43
C ARG A 122 0.65 19.94 -1.69
N SER A 123 -0.36 19.07 -1.79
CA SER A 123 -1.32 19.09 -2.90
C SER A 123 -2.36 20.19 -2.75
N ILE A 124 -2.72 20.55 -1.51
CA ILE A 124 -3.58 21.69 -1.20
C ILE A 124 -2.73 22.95 -1.36
N ARG A 125 -3.09 23.79 -2.33
CA ARG A 125 -2.34 25.01 -2.71
C ARG A 125 -3.09 26.29 -2.39
N ASP A 126 -4.40 26.21 -2.22
CA ASP A 126 -5.23 27.33 -1.85
C ASP A 126 -4.83 27.83 -0.45
N GLU A 127 -4.57 29.14 -0.33
CA GLU A 127 -4.04 29.71 0.91
C GLU A 127 -5.13 29.84 1.98
N ASP A 128 -6.36 30.19 1.57
CA ASP A 128 -7.50 30.33 2.50
C ASP A 128 -7.88 28.98 3.11
N GLU A 129 -7.95 27.92 2.29
CA GLU A 129 -8.20 26.57 2.79
C GLU A 129 -7.05 26.08 3.69
N ARG A 130 -5.81 26.44 3.37
CA ARG A 130 -4.66 26.11 4.24
C ARG A 130 -4.78 26.77 5.61
N ASP A 131 -5.15 28.03 5.66
CA ASP A 131 -5.32 28.75 6.92
C ASP A 131 -6.47 28.16 7.75
N ARG A 132 -7.60 27.86 7.11
CA ARG A 132 -8.74 27.15 7.74
C ARG A 132 -8.31 25.81 8.33
N LEU A 133 -7.63 24.97 7.55
CA LEU A 133 -7.17 23.66 8.00
C LEU A 133 -6.15 23.74 9.13
N LEU A 134 -5.30 24.77 9.13
CA LEU A 134 -4.33 24.99 10.19
C LEU A 134 -5.03 25.37 11.51
N GLU A 135 -6.07 26.19 11.46
CA GLU A 135 -6.89 26.53 12.64
C GLU A 135 -7.54 25.28 13.25
N ILE A 136 -8.20 24.46 12.42
CA ILE A 136 -8.80 23.18 12.84
C ILE A 136 -7.73 22.27 13.46
N ALA A 137 -6.55 22.17 12.83
CA ALA A 137 -5.44 21.37 13.35
C ALA A 137 -4.96 21.84 14.73
N HIS A 138 -4.89 23.16 14.96
CA HIS A 138 -4.49 23.72 16.24
C HIS A 138 -5.51 23.39 17.35
N ILE A 139 -6.80 23.46 17.04
CA ILE A 139 -7.88 23.13 17.99
C ILE A 139 -7.84 21.63 18.30
N GLY A 140 -7.87 20.78 17.28
CA GLY A 140 -7.94 19.33 17.45
C GLY A 140 -6.70 18.72 18.14
N MET A 141 -5.53 19.35 17.97
CA MET A 141 -4.27 18.90 18.59
C MET A 141 -3.92 19.63 19.90
N ASP A 142 -4.80 20.50 20.42
CA ASP A 142 -4.52 21.25 21.65
C ASP A 142 -4.14 20.31 22.80
N GLY A 143 -3.14 20.71 23.59
CA GLY A 143 -2.61 19.91 24.70
C GLY A 143 -1.83 18.64 24.32
N SER A 144 -1.53 18.40 23.04
CA SER A 144 -0.67 17.28 22.59
C SER A 144 0.69 17.77 22.10
N ASP A 145 1.75 17.04 22.45
CA ASP A 145 3.10 17.26 21.92
C ASP A 145 3.34 16.54 20.57
N PHE A 146 2.37 15.76 20.09
CA PHE A 146 2.51 15.04 18.82
C PHE A 146 2.43 16.00 17.63
N GLY A 147 3.17 15.68 16.56
CA GLY A 147 2.93 16.34 15.28
C GLY A 147 1.74 15.74 14.55
N MET A 148 1.33 16.44 13.48
CA MET A 148 0.25 16.00 12.62
C MET A 148 0.45 16.47 11.19
N ILE A 149 -0.06 15.69 10.24
CA ILE A 149 -0.16 16.04 8.83
C ILE A 149 -1.61 15.88 8.38
N LEU A 150 -2.25 16.97 7.97
CA LEU A 150 -3.55 16.93 7.29
C LEU A 150 -3.38 16.50 5.83
N ARG A 151 -4.23 15.56 5.40
CA ARG A 151 -4.17 14.89 4.11
C ARG A 151 -4.89 15.70 3.02
N SER A 152 -4.70 15.32 1.77
CA SER A 152 -5.41 15.93 0.63
C SER A 152 -6.92 15.78 0.73
N SER A 153 -7.40 14.71 1.39
CA SER A 153 -8.82 14.44 1.57
C SER A 153 -9.53 15.46 2.45
N CYS A 154 -8.80 16.37 3.13
CA CYS A 154 -9.39 17.50 3.85
C CYS A 154 -9.90 18.62 2.94
N ASP A 155 -9.42 18.71 1.70
CA ASP A 155 -9.72 19.81 0.78
C ASP A 155 -11.23 19.86 0.48
N GLY A 156 -11.90 20.90 0.99
CA GLY A 156 -13.35 21.08 0.86
C GLY A 156 -14.20 20.13 1.72
N ALA A 157 -13.60 19.37 2.64
CA ALA A 157 -14.32 18.56 3.61
C ALA A 157 -14.90 19.42 4.76
N ASP A 158 -15.89 18.89 5.47
CA ASP A 158 -16.54 19.58 6.58
C ASP A 158 -15.57 19.80 7.75
N ALA A 159 -15.69 20.93 8.45
CA ALA A 159 -14.78 21.27 9.54
C ALA A 159 -14.97 20.35 10.75
N ASP A 160 -16.22 20.02 11.08
CA ASP A 160 -16.56 19.20 12.23
C ASP A 160 -16.07 17.75 12.00
N ASP A 161 -16.25 17.23 10.79
CA ASP A 161 -15.74 15.90 10.38
C ASP A 161 -14.20 15.81 10.52
N ILE A 162 -13.48 16.87 10.18
CA ILE A 162 -12.02 16.92 10.30
C ILE A 162 -11.62 17.01 11.77
N GLU A 163 -12.26 17.86 12.56
CA GLU A 163 -11.96 18.05 13.98
C GLU A 163 -12.18 16.77 14.79
N GLU A 164 -13.30 16.08 14.56
CA GLU A 164 -13.62 14.79 15.18
C GLU A 164 -12.56 13.73 14.83
N ASP A 165 -12.21 13.59 13.54
CA ASP A 165 -11.17 12.66 13.08
C ASP A 165 -9.80 12.93 13.71
N ILE A 166 -9.42 14.21 13.87
CA ILE A 166 -8.18 14.60 14.55
C ILE A 166 -8.24 14.21 16.03
N ALA A 167 -9.34 14.53 16.71
CA ALA A 167 -9.49 14.26 18.14
C ALA A 167 -9.41 12.76 18.44
N ASP A 168 -10.08 11.94 17.63
CA ASP A 168 -10.05 10.48 17.70
C ASP A 168 -8.63 9.95 17.47
N MET A 169 -7.95 10.42 16.41
CA MET A 169 -6.59 9.96 16.11
C MET A 169 -5.58 10.37 17.16
N ARG A 170 -5.70 11.57 17.72
CA ARG A 170 -4.90 12.00 18.86
C ARG A 170 -5.14 11.09 20.06
N GLY A 171 -6.40 10.78 20.37
CA GLY A 171 -6.77 9.88 21.47
C GLY A 171 -6.14 8.49 21.33
N VAL A 172 -6.32 7.86 20.16
CA VAL A 172 -5.71 6.55 19.84
C VAL A 172 -4.19 6.62 19.93
N ALA A 173 -3.57 7.67 19.38
CA ALA A 173 -2.12 7.85 19.48
C ALA A 173 -1.66 7.95 20.93
N THR A 174 -2.34 8.73 21.77
CA THR A 174 -1.98 8.90 23.18
C THR A 174 -2.07 7.58 23.93
N GLU A 175 -3.14 6.81 23.73
CA GLU A 175 -3.33 5.51 24.37
C GLU A 175 -2.25 4.50 23.95
N VAL A 176 -2.02 4.35 22.65
CA VAL A 176 -1.03 3.39 22.13
C VAL A 176 0.40 3.78 22.52
N MET A 177 0.72 5.08 22.52
CA MET A 177 2.04 5.56 22.93
C MET A 177 2.28 5.35 24.43
N ALA A 178 1.26 5.45 25.28
CA ALA A 178 1.37 5.09 26.70
C ALA A 178 1.65 3.59 26.90
N GLY A 179 1.19 2.74 25.98
CA GLY A 179 1.47 1.30 25.93
C GLY A 179 2.93 0.93 25.62
N ALA A 180 3.82 1.90 25.36
CA ALA A 180 5.25 1.67 25.16
C ALA A 180 5.93 1.06 26.40
N GLU A 181 5.44 1.40 27.59
CA GLU A 181 5.95 0.89 28.85
C GLU A 181 5.52 -0.57 29.07
N GLY A 182 6.42 -1.37 29.64
CA GLY A 182 6.16 -2.79 29.92
C GLY A 182 7.36 -3.68 29.63
N ASN A 183 7.26 -4.94 30.05
CA ASN A 183 8.34 -5.94 29.91
C ASN A 183 7.93 -7.17 29.10
N ALA A 184 6.66 -7.26 28.68
CA ALA A 184 6.12 -8.35 27.90
C ALA A 184 5.66 -7.84 26.53
N PRO A 185 5.81 -8.66 25.47
CA PRO A 185 5.31 -8.31 24.16
C PRO A 185 3.77 -8.28 24.17
N GLU A 186 3.18 -7.28 23.51
CA GLU A 186 1.73 -7.06 23.48
C GLU A 186 1.31 -6.44 22.15
N LYS A 187 0.12 -6.80 21.67
CA LYS A 187 -0.53 -6.12 20.54
C LYS A 187 -1.35 -4.97 21.10
N LEU A 188 -1.02 -3.75 20.68
CA LEU A 188 -1.67 -2.52 21.18
C LEU A 188 -2.71 -1.99 20.20
N MET A 189 -2.53 -2.25 18.91
CA MET A 189 -3.46 -1.82 17.87
C MET A 189 -3.47 -2.84 16.73
N ASP A 190 -4.66 -3.18 16.26
CA ASP A 190 -4.83 -3.95 15.04
C ASP A 190 -4.54 -3.11 13.79
N GLY A 191 -4.09 -3.77 12.72
CA GLY A 191 -3.99 -3.12 11.41
C GLY A 191 -5.38 -2.93 10.81
N PRO A 192 -5.57 -1.90 9.96
CA PRO A 192 -6.85 -1.67 9.30
C PRO A 192 -7.19 -2.84 8.36
N ASP A 193 -8.47 -3.20 8.32
CA ASP A 193 -9.01 -4.13 7.33
C ASP A 193 -9.17 -3.48 5.94
N ALA A 194 -9.58 -4.25 4.94
CA ALA A 194 -9.78 -3.78 3.58
C ALA A 194 -10.84 -2.70 3.44
N HIS A 195 -11.93 -2.74 4.24
CA HIS A 195 -12.99 -1.73 4.18
C HIS A 195 -12.47 -0.40 4.71
N HIS A 196 -11.80 -0.43 5.86
CA HIS A 196 -11.15 0.74 6.46
C HIS A 196 -10.09 1.32 5.52
N LEU A 197 -9.23 0.48 4.93
CA LEU A 197 -8.23 0.92 3.96
C LEU A 197 -8.88 1.57 2.73
N GLY A 198 -9.94 0.97 2.18
CA GLY A 198 -10.66 1.51 1.03
C GLY A 198 -11.26 2.88 1.32
N TRP A 199 -11.98 3.00 2.45
CA TRP A 199 -12.53 4.28 2.90
C TRP A 199 -11.47 5.33 3.20
N ARG A 200 -10.34 4.92 3.80
CA ARG A 200 -9.26 5.84 4.21
C ARG A 200 -8.40 6.32 3.05
N ASP A 201 -8.13 5.45 2.08
CA ASP A 201 -7.09 5.68 1.07
C ASP A 201 -7.66 6.02 -0.32
N TRP A 202 -8.94 5.75 -0.58
CA TRP A 202 -9.60 6.16 -1.82
C TRP A 202 -10.36 7.47 -1.63
N ASP A 203 -10.04 8.43 -2.50
CA ASP A 203 -10.66 9.75 -2.49
C ASP A 203 -12.14 9.69 -2.91
N ALA A 204 -12.93 10.62 -2.38
CA ALA A 204 -14.39 10.74 -2.45
C ALA A 204 -15.02 10.11 -3.71
N PRO A 205 -15.51 8.86 -3.62
CA PRO A 205 -16.16 8.22 -4.76
C PRO A 205 -17.54 8.83 -5.00
N ASP A 206 -18.01 8.78 -6.24
CA ASP A 206 -19.37 9.22 -6.58
C ASP A 206 -20.43 8.32 -5.89
N VAL A 207 -20.08 7.05 -5.67
CA VAL A 207 -20.94 6.05 -5.03
C VAL A 207 -20.13 5.18 -4.07
N VAL A 208 -20.69 4.92 -2.88
CA VAL A 208 -20.23 3.86 -1.96
C VAL A 208 -21.33 2.81 -1.87
N ALA A 209 -21.02 1.58 -2.30
CA ALA A 209 -21.92 0.43 -2.19
C ALA A 209 -21.39 -0.52 -1.11
N SER A 210 -22.19 -0.78 -0.08
CA SER A 210 -21.82 -1.64 1.06
C SER A 210 -22.84 -2.73 1.35
N ASN A 211 -23.85 -2.88 0.49
CA ASN A 211 -24.80 -3.97 0.57
C ASN A 211 -24.14 -5.30 0.20
N GLU A 212 -24.63 -6.38 0.78
CA GLU A 212 -24.29 -7.74 0.37
C GLU A 212 -24.61 -7.92 -1.13
N GLY A 213 -23.66 -8.50 -1.87
CA GLY A 213 -23.77 -8.68 -3.32
C GLY A 213 -23.29 -7.47 -4.15
N SER A 214 -22.80 -6.40 -3.51
CA SER A 214 -22.31 -5.21 -4.23
C SER A 214 -21.20 -5.53 -5.25
N PHE A 215 -20.42 -6.59 -5.04
CA PHE A 215 -19.41 -7.02 -6.00
C PHE A 215 -20.02 -7.59 -7.28
N GLU A 216 -21.13 -8.32 -7.18
CA GLU A 216 -21.85 -8.87 -8.34
C GLU A 216 -22.58 -7.74 -9.08
N ASP A 217 -23.33 -6.91 -8.36
CA ASP A 217 -24.11 -5.78 -8.89
C ASP A 217 -23.28 -4.79 -9.72
N HIS A 218 -21.98 -4.70 -9.41
CA HIS A 218 -21.07 -3.74 -10.02
C HIS A 218 -19.97 -4.36 -10.88
N GLY A 219 -20.07 -5.67 -11.20
CA GLY A 219 -19.13 -6.35 -12.10
C GLY A 219 -17.71 -6.52 -11.54
N VAL A 220 -17.56 -6.42 -10.22
CA VAL A 220 -16.28 -6.68 -9.54
C VAL A 220 -15.92 -8.16 -9.70
N LEU A 221 -16.89 -9.07 -9.52
CA LEU A 221 -16.64 -10.52 -9.63
C LEU A 221 -16.12 -10.90 -11.02
N ASP A 222 -16.70 -10.35 -12.09
CA ASP A 222 -16.22 -10.57 -13.46
C ASP A 222 -14.76 -10.11 -13.63
N ALA A 223 -14.44 -8.93 -13.09
CA ALA A 223 -13.07 -8.42 -13.11
C ALA A 223 -12.09 -9.27 -12.26
N LEU A 224 -12.56 -9.95 -11.21
CA LEU A 224 -11.74 -10.88 -10.44
C LEU A 224 -11.41 -12.15 -11.23
N VAL A 225 -12.35 -12.67 -12.03
CA VAL A 225 -12.11 -13.81 -12.92
C VAL A 225 -11.00 -13.48 -13.92
N GLU A 226 -10.96 -12.26 -14.45
CA GLU A 226 -9.87 -11.81 -15.33
C GLU A 226 -8.49 -11.81 -14.63
N LEU A 227 -8.45 -11.69 -13.29
CA LEU A 227 -7.22 -11.76 -12.51
C LEU A 227 -6.76 -13.20 -12.23
N GLU A 228 -7.52 -14.23 -12.57
CA GLU A 228 -7.07 -15.62 -12.39
C GLU A 228 -5.95 -15.98 -13.36
N THR A 229 -6.01 -15.47 -14.59
CA THR A 229 -4.96 -15.67 -15.60
C THR A 229 -3.76 -14.74 -15.38
N THR A 230 -2.58 -15.17 -15.82
CA THR A 230 -1.37 -14.33 -15.87
C THR A 230 -1.38 -13.38 -17.06
N HIS A 231 -2.15 -13.68 -18.10
CA HIS A 231 -2.25 -12.90 -19.33
C HIS A 231 -3.10 -11.64 -19.15
N VAL A 232 -2.61 -10.50 -19.63
CA VAL A 232 -3.29 -9.21 -19.60
C VAL A 232 -3.23 -8.59 -20.99
N SER A 233 -4.39 -8.37 -21.60
CA SER A 233 -4.48 -7.64 -22.87
C SER A 233 -4.17 -6.16 -22.68
N LEU A 234 -3.42 -5.59 -23.61
CA LEU A 234 -3.08 -4.17 -23.65
C LEU A 234 -3.68 -3.49 -24.89
N SER A 235 -3.62 -2.16 -24.90
CA SER A 235 -3.97 -1.36 -26.08
C SER A 235 -3.12 -1.71 -27.29
N GLY A 236 -3.71 -1.66 -28.49
CA GLY A 236 -2.98 -1.89 -29.75
C GLY A 236 -2.65 -3.36 -30.04
N GLY A 237 -3.34 -4.29 -29.36
CA GLY A 237 -3.17 -5.74 -29.60
C GLY A 237 -1.95 -6.36 -28.92
N ALA A 238 -1.18 -5.57 -28.15
CA ALA A 238 -0.12 -6.08 -27.30
C ALA A 238 -0.70 -6.80 -26.07
N SER A 239 0.13 -7.55 -25.36
CA SER A 239 -0.22 -8.18 -24.09
C SER A 239 0.98 -8.29 -23.16
N ILE A 240 0.72 -8.54 -21.88
CA ILE A 240 1.74 -8.89 -20.90
C ILE A 240 1.35 -10.15 -20.13
N TYR A 241 2.34 -10.87 -19.66
CA TYR A 241 2.16 -11.94 -18.68
C TYR A 241 2.77 -11.50 -17.36
N VAL A 242 2.00 -11.51 -16.27
CA VAL A 242 2.49 -11.15 -14.93
C VAL A 242 2.50 -12.39 -14.05
N GLU A 243 3.69 -12.96 -13.86
CA GLU A 243 3.86 -14.30 -13.28
C GLU A 243 4.64 -14.25 -11.96
N PRO A 244 3.99 -14.47 -10.81
CA PRO A 244 4.72 -14.69 -9.56
C PRO A 244 5.41 -16.05 -9.59
N THR A 245 6.73 -16.05 -9.39
CA THR A 245 7.53 -17.26 -9.15
C THR A 245 7.84 -17.39 -7.67
N ARG A 246 8.65 -18.39 -7.29
CA ARG A 246 9.10 -18.54 -5.90
C ARG A 246 9.96 -17.37 -5.42
N ALA A 247 10.79 -16.79 -6.30
CA ALA A 247 11.81 -15.81 -5.91
C ALA A 247 11.44 -14.37 -6.29
N LEU A 248 10.80 -14.20 -7.45
CA LEU A 248 10.51 -12.90 -8.05
C LEU A 248 9.23 -12.94 -8.89
N VAL A 249 8.73 -11.79 -9.28
CA VAL A 249 7.65 -11.65 -10.27
C VAL A 249 8.28 -11.39 -11.64
N ALA A 250 7.99 -12.25 -12.61
CA ALA A 250 8.39 -12.06 -13.99
C ALA A 250 7.27 -11.35 -14.77
N VAL A 251 7.64 -10.37 -15.59
CA VAL A 251 6.70 -9.69 -16.50
C VAL A 251 7.23 -9.80 -17.92
N ASP A 252 6.53 -10.54 -18.77
CA ASP A 252 6.85 -10.65 -20.21
C ASP A 252 5.93 -9.73 -21.03
N VAL A 253 6.46 -9.12 -22.11
CA VAL A 253 5.74 -8.18 -22.97
C VAL A 253 5.72 -8.66 -24.42
N ASN A 254 4.51 -8.88 -24.94
CA ASN A 254 4.28 -9.32 -26.32
C ASN A 254 3.72 -8.20 -27.19
N THR A 255 4.22 -8.07 -28.41
CA THR A 255 3.75 -7.07 -29.40
C THR A 255 2.46 -7.48 -30.11
N GLY A 256 2.01 -8.73 -29.93
CA GLY A 256 0.88 -9.29 -30.66
C GLY A 256 1.16 -9.33 -32.17
N GLY A 257 0.16 -8.95 -32.97
CA GLY A 257 0.25 -8.94 -34.44
C GLY A 257 0.90 -7.72 -35.07
N ASP A 258 1.31 -6.69 -34.30
CA ASP A 258 2.00 -5.51 -34.85
C ASP A 258 3.45 -5.89 -35.18
N THR A 259 3.79 -5.91 -36.47
CA THR A 259 5.15 -6.17 -36.98
C THR A 259 5.89 -4.90 -37.39
N SER A 260 5.36 -3.72 -37.07
CA SER A 260 6.01 -2.45 -37.40
C SER A 260 7.29 -2.24 -36.60
N PRO A 261 8.26 -1.44 -37.10
CA PRO A 261 9.49 -1.15 -36.36
C PRO A 261 9.27 -0.50 -34.98
N ALA A 262 8.10 0.10 -34.75
CA ALA A 262 7.73 0.74 -33.49
C ALA A 262 6.93 -0.19 -32.56
N ALA A 263 6.60 -1.42 -32.97
CA ALA A 263 5.73 -2.33 -32.23
C ALA A 263 6.24 -2.59 -30.80
N GLY A 264 7.53 -2.90 -30.65
CA GLY A 264 8.14 -3.13 -29.34
C GLY A 264 8.04 -1.91 -28.41
N LEU A 265 8.33 -0.71 -28.92
CA LEU A 265 8.17 0.52 -28.14
C LEU A 265 6.71 0.73 -27.72
N LYS A 266 5.74 0.60 -28.64
CA LYS A 266 4.32 0.76 -28.33
C LYS A 266 3.86 -0.21 -27.25
N ALA A 267 4.22 -1.49 -27.36
CA ALA A 267 3.89 -2.52 -26.38
C ALA A 267 4.50 -2.21 -25.01
N ASN A 268 5.77 -1.83 -24.96
CA ASN A 268 6.45 -1.45 -23.72
C ASN A 268 5.82 -0.22 -23.06
N LEU A 269 5.41 0.79 -23.84
CA LEU A 269 4.71 1.97 -23.30
C LEU A 269 3.30 1.65 -22.79
N ALA A 270 2.61 0.69 -23.41
CA ALA A 270 1.32 0.20 -22.91
C ALA A 270 1.51 -0.59 -21.61
N CYS A 271 2.51 -1.48 -21.55
CA CYS A 271 2.92 -2.18 -20.33
C CYS A 271 3.24 -1.21 -19.19
N ALA A 272 4.05 -0.18 -19.45
CA ALA A 272 4.45 0.80 -18.44
C ALA A 272 3.27 1.50 -17.77
N ARG A 273 2.18 1.77 -18.51
CA ARG A 273 0.97 2.42 -17.99
C ARG A 273 0.07 1.44 -17.21
N GLU A 274 0.01 0.20 -17.66
CA GLU A 274 -0.89 -0.82 -17.10
C GLU A 274 -0.31 -1.56 -15.89
N LEU A 275 1.02 -1.73 -15.85
CA LEU A 275 1.71 -2.56 -14.87
C LEU A 275 1.43 -2.17 -13.40
N PRO A 276 1.45 -0.88 -12.99
CA PRO A 276 1.13 -0.51 -11.61
C PRO A 276 -0.26 -1.02 -11.17
N ARG A 277 -1.27 -0.91 -12.05
CA ARG A 277 -2.62 -1.41 -11.78
C ARG A 277 -2.61 -2.92 -11.60
N GLN A 278 -1.96 -3.66 -12.51
CA GLN A 278 -1.88 -5.13 -12.41
C GLN A 278 -1.16 -5.61 -11.15
N LEU A 279 -0.07 -4.95 -10.76
CA LEU A 279 0.64 -5.32 -9.53
C LEU A 279 -0.20 -5.08 -8.28
N ARG A 280 -0.94 -3.96 -8.22
CA ARG A 280 -1.89 -3.67 -7.13
C ARG A 280 -3.03 -4.69 -7.07
N LEU A 281 -3.71 -4.90 -8.19
CA LEU A 281 -4.85 -5.82 -8.29
C LEU A 281 -4.49 -7.26 -7.96
N ARG A 282 -3.22 -7.65 -8.16
CA ARG A 282 -2.74 -9.00 -7.87
C ARG A 282 -2.08 -9.11 -6.50
N GLY A 283 -1.93 -8.00 -5.77
CA GLY A 283 -1.23 -7.95 -4.48
C GLY A 283 0.25 -8.30 -4.58
N LEU A 284 0.88 -8.03 -5.73
CA LEU A 284 2.25 -8.44 -6.01
C LEU A 284 3.28 -7.40 -5.53
N GLY A 285 4.34 -7.88 -4.91
CA GLY A 285 5.46 -7.10 -4.42
C GLY A 285 6.74 -7.95 -4.34
N GLY A 286 7.83 -7.35 -3.87
CA GLY A 286 9.16 -7.96 -3.89
C GLY A 286 9.96 -7.55 -5.13
N GLN A 287 10.86 -8.44 -5.57
CA GLN A 287 11.64 -8.24 -6.80
C GLN A 287 10.76 -8.52 -8.01
N ILE A 288 10.79 -7.60 -8.98
CA ILE A 288 10.01 -7.69 -10.22
C ILE A 288 10.97 -7.46 -11.38
N THR A 289 10.97 -8.36 -12.36
CA THR A 289 11.83 -8.28 -13.55
C THR A 289 10.96 -8.18 -14.79
N LEU A 290 11.17 -7.13 -15.57
CA LEU A 290 10.47 -6.89 -16.83
C LEU A 290 11.33 -7.37 -18.00
N ASP A 291 10.86 -8.40 -18.70
CA ASP A 291 11.34 -8.80 -20.02
C ASP A 291 10.53 -8.05 -21.08
N LEU A 292 11.15 -7.04 -21.66
CA LEU A 292 10.49 -6.06 -22.52
C LEU A 292 10.65 -6.44 -23.98
N ALA A 293 9.63 -6.15 -24.80
CA ALA A 293 9.70 -6.35 -26.23
C ALA A 293 10.92 -5.59 -26.83
N PRO A 294 11.56 -6.12 -27.90
CA PRO A 294 12.73 -5.50 -28.49
C PRO A 294 12.51 -4.02 -28.85
N MET A 295 13.36 -3.13 -28.34
CA MET A 295 13.32 -1.71 -28.65
C MET A 295 14.72 -1.09 -28.73
N ALA A 296 14.85 0.02 -29.45
CA ALA A 296 16.14 0.68 -29.61
C ALA A 296 16.62 1.31 -28.29
N LYS A 297 17.94 1.31 -28.06
CA LYS A 297 18.54 1.88 -26.83
C LYS A 297 18.14 3.34 -26.59
N LYS A 298 17.94 4.13 -27.66
CA LYS A 298 17.51 5.53 -27.57
C LYS A 298 16.11 5.69 -26.96
N ASP A 299 15.26 4.68 -27.09
CA ASP A 299 13.85 4.73 -26.65
C ASP A 299 13.70 4.32 -25.17
N ARG A 300 14.74 3.72 -24.57
CA ARG A 300 14.75 3.32 -23.14
C ARG A 300 14.44 4.48 -22.20
N LYS A 301 14.97 5.67 -22.49
CA LYS A 301 14.72 6.88 -21.69
C LYS A 301 13.25 7.29 -21.70
N LEU A 302 12.57 7.15 -22.85
CA LEU A 302 11.14 7.42 -22.96
C LEU A 302 10.34 6.41 -22.15
N PHE A 303 10.64 5.12 -22.30
CA PHE A 303 10.00 4.06 -21.50
C PHE A 303 10.15 4.30 -19.99
N GLU A 304 11.36 4.58 -19.50
CA GLU A 304 11.62 4.88 -18.09
C GLU A 304 10.83 6.08 -17.58
N SER A 305 10.71 7.13 -18.39
CA SER A 305 9.93 8.33 -18.04
C SER A 305 8.45 7.99 -17.85
N ILE A 306 7.88 7.24 -18.80
CA ILE A 306 6.47 6.81 -18.73
C ILE A 306 6.24 5.86 -17.56
N LEU A 307 7.14 4.89 -17.34
CA LEU A 307 7.08 3.95 -16.23
C LEU A 307 7.13 4.69 -14.89
N ARG A 308 8.06 5.64 -14.74
CA ARG A 308 8.19 6.48 -13.53
C ARG A 308 6.94 7.31 -13.26
N ASN A 309 6.36 7.91 -14.29
CA ASN A 309 5.13 8.68 -14.14
C ASN A 309 3.95 7.78 -13.74
N ALA A 310 3.85 6.58 -14.31
CA ALA A 310 2.80 5.63 -13.98
C ALA A 310 2.91 5.14 -12.52
N PHE A 311 4.11 4.81 -12.04
CA PHE A 311 4.33 4.41 -10.64
C PHE A 311 4.27 5.58 -9.64
N ARG A 312 4.39 6.83 -10.08
CA ARG A 312 4.24 7.99 -9.19
C ARG A 312 2.82 8.14 -8.65
N ALA A 313 1.82 7.67 -9.38
CA ALA A 313 0.42 7.63 -8.96
C ALA A 313 0.06 6.32 -8.22
N ASP A 314 1.02 5.41 -8.04
CA ASP A 314 0.81 4.18 -7.29
C ASP A 314 0.95 4.44 -5.78
N THR A 315 0.06 3.85 -5.00
CA THR A 315 0.05 4.00 -3.53
C THR A 315 1.13 3.17 -2.83
N ILE A 316 1.69 2.15 -3.51
CA ILE A 316 2.74 1.29 -2.94
C ILE A 316 4.11 1.70 -3.47
N ASP A 317 5.01 2.01 -2.52
CA ASP A 317 6.39 2.37 -2.83
C ASP A 317 7.07 1.32 -3.71
N THR A 318 7.54 1.80 -4.87
CA THR A 318 8.24 0.99 -5.86
C THR A 318 9.52 1.70 -6.30
N SER A 319 10.66 1.09 -6.03
CA SER A 319 11.95 1.55 -6.53
C SER A 319 12.16 1.02 -7.94
N LEU A 320 12.33 1.93 -8.90
CA LEU A 320 12.73 1.60 -10.28
C LEU A 320 14.26 1.47 -10.31
N VAL A 321 14.79 0.25 -10.31
CA VAL A 321 16.22 -0.03 -10.10
C VAL A 321 17.03 0.28 -11.36
N GLY A 322 16.61 -0.26 -12.51
CA GLY A 322 17.25 0.04 -13.80
C GLY A 322 17.40 -1.18 -14.71
N TRP A 323 18.17 -0.99 -15.78
CA TRP A 323 18.43 -2.02 -16.79
C TRP A 323 19.53 -2.98 -16.35
N THR A 324 19.32 -4.27 -16.62
CA THR A 324 20.34 -5.30 -16.47
C THR A 324 21.21 -5.40 -17.74
N PRO A 325 22.38 -6.06 -17.66
CA PRO A 325 23.21 -6.35 -18.83
C PRO A 325 22.50 -7.21 -19.90
N LEU A 326 21.56 -8.06 -19.48
CA LEU A 326 20.75 -8.90 -20.37
C LEU A 326 19.61 -8.12 -21.05
N GLY A 327 19.34 -6.89 -20.60
CA GLY A 327 18.32 -6.04 -21.21
C GLY A 327 16.94 -6.10 -20.53
N HIS A 328 16.82 -6.76 -19.38
CA HIS A 328 15.63 -6.64 -18.52
C HIS A 328 15.62 -5.32 -17.76
N TYR A 329 14.46 -4.94 -17.23
CA TYR A 329 14.33 -3.80 -16.30
C TYR A 329 13.87 -4.31 -14.93
N GLU A 330 14.54 -3.89 -13.86
CA GLU A 330 14.27 -4.38 -12.50
C GLU A 330 13.56 -3.34 -11.63
N LEU A 331 12.59 -3.81 -10.85
CA LEU A 331 11.86 -3.05 -9.84
C LEU A 331 11.99 -3.74 -8.49
N GLN A 332 11.95 -2.96 -7.42
CA GLN A 332 11.78 -3.44 -6.05
C GLN A 332 10.54 -2.78 -5.45
N ARG A 333 9.47 -3.56 -5.27
CA ARG A 333 8.19 -3.10 -4.72
C ARG A 333 8.02 -3.59 -3.28
N LYS A 334 7.44 -2.78 -2.40
CA LYS A 334 7.11 -3.24 -1.03
C LYS A 334 6.01 -4.30 -1.02
N ARG A 335 6.04 -5.19 -0.02
CA ARG A 335 5.03 -6.23 0.19
C ARG A 335 3.98 -5.77 1.20
N GLU A 336 3.16 -4.81 0.80
CA GLU A 336 2.10 -4.22 1.66
C GLU A 336 0.72 -4.86 1.45
N ARG A 337 0.58 -5.75 0.46
CA ARG A 337 -0.66 -6.48 0.15
C ARG A 337 -0.42 -7.98 0.13
N LEU A 338 -1.48 -8.74 0.39
CA LEU A 338 -1.49 -10.19 0.16
C LEU A 338 -1.79 -10.49 -1.31
N PRO A 339 -1.15 -11.52 -1.91
CA PRO A 339 -1.48 -11.95 -3.25
C PRO A 339 -2.94 -12.41 -3.36
N VAL A 340 -3.65 -11.94 -4.38
CA VAL A 340 -5.10 -12.20 -4.53
C VAL A 340 -5.40 -13.67 -4.81
N ARG A 341 -4.50 -14.39 -5.48
CA ARG A 341 -4.63 -15.85 -5.69
C ARG A 341 -4.71 -16.66 -4.40
N GLU A 342 -4.24 -16.14 -3.27
CA GLU A 342 -4.37 -16.79 -1.97
C GLU A 342 -5.76 -16.57 -1.33
N GLY A 343 -6.66 -15.81 -1.98
CA GLY A 343 -7.94 -15.41 -1.42
C GLY A 343 -9.16 -15.53 -2.32
N LEU A 344 -9.00 -15.77 -3.62
CA LEU A 344 -10.14 -15.99 -4.53
C LEU A 344 -10.81 -17.35 -4.29
N PRO A 345 -12.13 -17.48 -4.54
CA PRO A 345 -12.79 -18.78 -4.61
C PRO A 345 -12.10 -19.67 -5.65
N LYS A 346 -12.00 -20.97 -5.34
CA LYS A 346 -11.57 -22.00 -6.29
C LYS A 346 -12.76 -22.57 -7.03
#